data_AF-A0A069CW65-F1
#
_entry.id   AF-A0A069CW65-F1
#
_cell.length_a   1.000
_cell.length_b   1.000
_cell.length_c   1.000
_cell.angle_alpha   90.00
_cell.angle_beta   90.00
_cell.angle_gamma   90.00
#
_symmetry.space_group_name_H-M   'P 1'
#
loop_
_entity.id
_entity.type
_entity.pdbx_description
1 polymer ?
#
loop_
_entity_poly.entity_id
_entity_poly.type
_entity_poly.pdbx_seq_one_letter_code
_entity_poly.pdbx_strand_id
1 'polypeptide(L)' 'MNEKLIQIKIDEDIKQQADEVFKKLGLTTQIAIRIFMTQVAKTKETPFDNLFTGKNNY' A
#
# COMPACT_ATOMS: atom_id res chain seq x y z
N MET A 1 21.73 -4.08 -9.28
CA MET A 1 20.75 -3.64 -8.27
C MET A 1 20.59 -4.78 -7.26
N ASN A 2 20.77 -4.51 -5.97
CA ASN A 2 20.55 -5.55 -4.95
C ASN A 2 19.07 -5.59 -4.61
N GLU A 3 18.38 -6.61 -5.10
CA GLU A 3 16.99 -6.87 -4.72
C GLU A 3 16.94 -7.48 -3.32
N LYS A 4 15.88 -7.15 -2.57
CA LYS A 4 15.60 -7.72 -1.24
C LYS A 4 14.20 -8.27 -1.23
N LEU A 5 14.04 -9.46 -0.66
CA LEU A 5 12.74 -10.08 -0.44
C LEU A 5 12.11 -9.52 0.83
N ILE A 6 10.82 -9.22 0.75
CA ILE A 6 10.00 -8.82 1.90
C ILE A 6 9.07 -10.00 2.21
N GLN A 7 9.13 -10.50 3.45
CA GLN A 7 8.23 -11.54 3.97
C GLN A 7 7.45 -10.95 5.14
N ILE A 8 6.12 -10.96 5.04
CA ILE A 8 5.22 -10.37 6.03
C ILE A 8 4.14 -11.39 6.37
N LYS A 9 3.85 -11.56 7.67
CA LYS A 9 2.68 -12.32 8.13
C LYS A 9 1.47 -11.40 8.12
N ILE A 10 0.38 -11.88 7.54
CA ILE A 10 -0.90 -11.19 7.47
C ILE A 10 -1.99 -12.24 7.66
N ASP A 11 -3.12 -11.81 8.23
CA ASP A 11 -4.32 -12.62 8.32
C ASP A 11 -4.80 -13.03 6.92
N GLU A 12 -5.27 -14.27 6.79
CA GLU A 12 -5.66 -14.85 5.51
C GLU A 12 -6.85 -14.12 4.89
N ASP A 13 -7.87 -13.79 5.69
CA ASP A 13 -9.08 -13.13 5.21
C ASP A 13 -8.77 -11.70 4.73
N ILE A 14 -7.90 -10.99 5.47
CA ILE A 14 -7.44 -9.65 5.08
C ILE A 14 -6.67 -9.72 3.77
N LYS A 15 -5.79 -10.71 3.62
CA LYS A 15 -5.01 -10.88 2.39
C LYS A 15 -5.93 -11.17 1.20
N GLN A 16 -6.91 -12.05 1.37
CA GLN A 16 -7.83 -12.42 0.30
C GLN A 16 -8.67 -11.21 -0.14
N GLN A 17 -9.22 -10.45 0.81
CA GLN A 17 -9.97 -9.23 0.51
C GLN A 17 -9.13 -8.19 -0.24
N ALA A 18 -7.88 -7.98 0.19
CA ALA A 18 -6.97 -7.05 -0.48
C ALA A 18 -6.62 -7.52 -1.91
N ASP A 19 -6.34 -8.81 -2.09
CA ASP A 19 -6.06 -9.41 -3.41
C ASP A 19 -7.24 -9.21 -4.38
N GLU A 20 -8.48 -9.38 -3.92
CA GLU A 20 -9.68 -9.16 -4.73
C GLU A 20 -9.82 -7.70 -5.16
N VAL A 21 -9.55 -6.75 -4.26
CA VAL A 21 -9.56 -5.32 -4.58
C VAL A 21 -8.49 -5.00 -5.61
N PHE A 22 -7.25 -5.42 -5.39
CA PHE A 22 -6.16 -5.16 -6.34
C PHE A 22 -6.41 -5.80 -7.70
N LYS A 23 -6.95 -7.03 -7.74
CA LYS A 23 -7.27 -7.72 -8.98
C LYS A 23 -8.31 -6.96 -9.81
N LYS A 24 -9.34 -6.38 -9.17
CA LYS A 24 -10.32 -5.52 -9.86
C LYS A 24 -9.67 -4.27 -10.48
N LEU A 25 -8.56 -3.81 -9.93
CA LEU A 25 -7.76 -2.69 -10.44
C LEU A 25 -6.66 -3.14 -11.43
N GLY A 26 -6.59 -4.42 -11.79
CA GLY A 26 -5.55 -4.97 -12.68
C GLY A 26 -4.17 -5.08 -12.01
N LEU A 27 -4.13 -5.11 -10.68
CA LEU A 27 -2.90 -5.15 -9.88
C LEU A 27 -2.78 -6.47 -9.12
N THR A 28 -1.55 -6.89 -8.87
CA THR A 28 -1.25 -7.91 -7.86
C THR A 28 -0.83 -7.24 -6.56
N THR A 29 -0.98 -7.92 -5.42
CA THR A 29 -0.47 -7.43 -4.13
C THR A 29 1.02 -7.09 -4.20
N GLN A 30 1.83 -7.87 -4.92
CA GLN A 30 3.25 -7.56 -5.09
C GLN A 30 3.49 -6.21 -5.80
N ILE A 31 2.72 -5.90 -6.84
CA ILE A 31 2.82 -4.62 -7.55
C ILE A 31 2.35 -3.49 -6.63
N ALA A 32 1.23 -3.66 -5.93
CA ALA A 32 0.70 -2.67 -4.99
C ALA A 32 1.71 -2.33 -3.88
N ILE A 33 2.32 -3.35 -3.26
CA ILE A 33 3.36 -3.16 -2.23
C ILE A 33 4.61 -2.47 -2.80
N ARG A 34 5.04 -2.80 -4.03
CA ARG A 34 6.17 -2.11 -4.68
C ARG A 34 5.87 -0.63 -4.89
N ILE A 35 4.67 -0.29 -5.35
CA ILE A 35 4.22 1.10 -5.53
C ILE A 35 4.21 1.80 -4.17
N PHE A 36 3.58 1.20 -3.16
CA PHE A 36 3.52 1.73 -1.79
C PHE A 36 4.92 2.07 -1.26
N MET A 37 5.85 1.11 -1.28
CA MET A 37 7.22 1.31 -0.78
C MET A 37 7.96 2.39 -1.57
N THR A 38 7.76 2.45 -2.89
CA THR A 38 8.38 3.45 -3.76
C THR A 38 7.88 4.85 -3.41
N GLN A 39 6.58 5.00 -3.20
CA GLN A 39 5.98 6.29 -2.85
C GLN A 39 6.46 6.76 -1.49
N VAL A 40 6.40 5.92 -0.44
CA VAL A 40 6.91 6.27 0.89
C VAL A 40 8.39 6.67 0.84
N ALA A 41 9.22 5.92 0.09
CA ALA A 41 10.63 6.24 -0.04
C ALA A 41 10.89 7.59 -0.73
N LYS A 42 10.05 7.96 -1.71
CA LYS A 42 10.16 9.20 -2.50
C LYS A 42 9.61 10.41 -1.75
N THR A 43 8.41 10.31 -1.18
CA THR A 43 7.70 11.44 -0.56
C THR A 43 8.10 11.66 0.89
N LYS A 44 8.66 10.65 1.57
CA LYS A 44 8.90 10.64 3.03
C LYS A 44 7.61 10.75 3.85
N GLU A 45 6.49 10.45 3.22
CA GLU A 45 5.14 10.49 3.81
C GLU A 45 4.46 9.14 3.60
N THR A 46 3.62 8.74 4.55
CA THR A 46 2.75 7.58 4.37
C THR A 46 1.51 7.96 3.55
N PRO A 47 0.83 7.00 2.92
CA PRO A 47 -0.46 7.26 2.26
C PRO A 47 -1.57 7.77 3.19
N PHE A 48 -1.32 7.80 4.51
CA PHE A 48 -2.31 8.14 5.53
C PHE A 48 -1.99 9.45 6.28
N ASP A 49 -0.84 10.09 6.03
CA ASP A 49 -0.41 11.26 6.81
C ASP A 49 -1.39 12.43 6.74
N ASN A 50 -2.16 12.53 5.66
CA ASN A 50 -3.18 13.56 5.44
C ASN A 50 -4.63 13.01 5.46
N LEU A 51 -4.84 11.79 5.98
CA LEU A 51 -6.17 11.16 5.95
C LEU A 51 -7.23 11.93 6.74
N PHE A 52 -6.82 12.74 7.72
CA PHE A 52 -7.70 13.47 8.62
C PHE A 52 -7.56 15.00 8.56
N THR A 53 -6.68 15.52 7.70
CA THR A 53 -6.36 16.96 7.66
C THR A 53 -7.34 17.79 6.81
N GLY A 54 -8.34 17.16 6.16
CA GLY A 54 -9.29 17.80 5.24
C GLY A 54 -10.70 18.10 5.80
N LYS A 55 -10.88 18.36 7.11
CA LYS A 55 -12.21 18.69 7.67
C LYS A 55 -12.27 19.94 8.55
N ASN A 56 -11.39 20.92 8.34
CA ASN A 56 -11.54 22.26 8.91
C ASN A 56 -11.20 23.33 7.86
N ASN A 57 -12.17 23.62 7.00
CA ASN A 57 -12.22 24.89 6.26
C ASN A 57 -13.55 25.56 6.64
N TYR A 58 -13.55 26.32 7.74
CA TYR A 58 -14.56 27.33 8.06
C TYR A 58 -13.96 28.70 7.77
#